data_AF-A0A7W3SUW0-F1
#
_entry.id   AF-A0A7W3SUW0-F1
#
_cell.length_a   1.000
_cell.length_b   1.000
_cell.length_c   1.000
_cell.angle_alpha   90.00
_cell.angle_beta   90.00
_cell.angle_gamma   90.00
#
_symmetry.space_group_name_H-M   'P 1'
#
loop_
_entity.id
_entity.type
_entity.pdbx_description
1 polymer ?
#
loop_
_entity_poly.entity_id
_entity_poly.type
_entity_poly.pdbx_seq_one_letter_code
_entity_poly.pdbx_strand_id
1 'polypeptide(L)'
;MAKFKCVFCRGEDDVHTLETMEFEIDNKLIVVEKIPVVKCTKCGELFFDKQANEYIDLIIKIFRADGIENRIKELAKQKGLTQKKIGELLGGLTKQRISQIYNADSIDIKLAYKLADIIEEPIEDLFKKHKIIQRDNKYYIN
;
A
#
# COMPACT_ATOMS: atom_id res chain seq x y z
N MET A 1 -26.80 6.12 4.87
CA MET A 1 -25.53 5.56 5.38
C MET A 1 -25.86 4.32 6.18
N ALA A 2 -25.18 3.20 5.94
CA ALA A 2 -25.37 2.02 6.77
C ALA A 2 -24.90 2.33 8.20
N LYS A 3 -25.72 2.01 9.21
CA LYS A 3 -25.36 2.17 10.61
C LYS A 3 -24.35 1.09 10.98
N PHE A 4 -23.30 1.44 11.71
CA PHE A 4 -22.36 0.44 12.24
C PHE A 4 -23.11 -0.57 13.11
N LYS A 5 -22.73 -1.84 13.00
CA LYS A 5 -23.23 -2.90 13.88
C LYS A 5 -22.15 -3.94 14.10
N CYS A 6 -21.65 -4.02 15.32
CA CYS A 6 -20.63 -4.98 15.69
C CYS A 6 -21.16 -6.42 15.53
N VAL A 7 -20.47 -7.25 14.77
CA VAL A 7 -20.88 -8.65 14.54
C VAL A 7 -20.76 -9.52 15.80
N PHE A 8 -19.93 -9.13 16.76
CA PHE A 8 -19.67 -9.88 17.99
C PHE A 8 -20.64 -9.51 19.12
N CYS A 9 -20.72 -8.22 19.49
CA CYS A 9 -21.52 -7.78 20.64
C CYS A 9 -22.84 -7.09 20.27
N ARG A 10 -23.12 -6.92 18.96
CA ARG A 10 -24.27 -6.20 18.41
C ARG A 10 -24.38 -4.74 18.83
N GLY A 11 -23.29 -4.15 19.36
CA GLY A 11 -23.20 -2.71 19.63
C GLY A 11 -23.34 -1.90 18.35
N GLU A 12 -23.93 -0.71 18.47
CA GLU A 12 -24.24 0.18 17.33
C GLU A 12 -23.33 1.42 17.29
N ASP A 13 -22.45 1.54 18.27
CA ASP A 13 -21.50 2.64 18.41
C ASP A 13 -20.08 2.16 18.08
N ASP A 14 -19.37 3.00 17.34
CA ASP A 14 -17.99 2.80 16.94
C ASP A 14 -17.16 4.08 17.08
N VAL A 15 -15.85 3.90 17.01
CA VAL A 15 -14.88 4.98 16.97
C VAL A 15 -13.78 4.64 15.97
N HIS A 16 -13.40 5.63 15.17
CA HIS A 16 -12.23 5.53 14.30
C HIS A 16 -10.96 5.75 15.12
N THR A 17 -10.04 4.79 15.03
CA THR A 17 -8.78 4.81 15.79
C THR A 17 -7.60 4.41 14.91
N LEU A 18 -6.40 4.69 15.40
CA LEU A 18 -5.15 4.28 14.77
C LEU A 18 -4.51 3.20 15.65
N GLU A 19 -4.48 1.97 15.16
CA GLU A 19 -3.93 0.83 15.90
C GLU A 19 -2.55 0.44 15.33
N THR A 20 -1.78 -0.30 16.13
CA THR A 20 -0.48 -0.84 15.73
C THR A 20 -0.54 -2.35 15.83
N MET A 21 -0.01 -3.03 14.81
CA MET A 21 -0.03 -4.50 14.74
C MET A 21 1.31 -5.07 14.29
N GLU A 22 1.53 -6.32 14.66
CA GLU A 22 2.72 -7.10 14.30
C GLU A 22 2.31 -8.17 13.28
N PHE A 23 3.11 -8.31 12.21
CA PHE A 23 2.94 -9.33 11.20
C PHE A 23 4.24 -10.12 11.05
N GLU A 24 4.14 -11.42 10.84
CA GLU A 24 5.31 -12.25 10.53
C GLU A 24 5.43 -12.41 9.01
N ILE A 25 6.55 -11.94 8.45
CA ILE A 25 6.86 -11.98 7.02
C ILE A 25 8.28 -12.52 6.86
N ASP A 26 8.45 -13.64 6.16
CA ASP A 26 9.75 -14.26 5.90
C ASP A 26 10.60 -14.46 7.19
N ASN A 27 9.95 -14.95 8.26
CA ASN A 27 10.51 -15.13 9.61
C ASN A 27 10.99 -13.83 10.29
N LYS A 28 10.50 -12.67 9.84
CA LYS A 28 10.76 -11.36 10.45
C LYS A 28 9.44 -10.78 10.97
N LEU A 29 9.47 -10.22 12.18
CA LEU A 29 8.33 -9.50 12.73
C LEU A 29 8.35 -8.03 12.28
N ILE A 30 7.42 -7.66 11.41
CA ILE A 30 7.20 -6.28 11.00
C ILE A 30 6.10 -5.64 11.86
N VAL A 31 6.33 -4.42 12.31
CA VAL A 31 5.35 -3.60 13.02
C VAL A 31 4.77 -2.59 12.05
N VAL A 32 3.46 -2.68 11.84
CA VAL A 32 2.68 -1.74 11.05
C VAL A 32 1.97 -0.79 12.02
N GLU A 33 2.44 0.45 12.06
CA GLU A 33 1.90 1.50 12.92
C GLU A 33 0.80 2.29 12.21
N LYS A 34 -0.09 2.93 12.97
CA LYS A 34 -1.10 3.87 12.45
C LYS A 34 -2.08 3.27 11.44
N ILE A 35 -2.49 2.02 11.66
CA ILE A 35 -3.51 1.38 10.84
C ILE A 35 -4.86 2.02 11.15
N PRO A 36 -5.56 2.63 10.18
CA PRO A 36 -6.89 3.19 10.40
C PRO A 36 -7.90 2.06 10.57
N VAL A 37 -8.54 1.97 11.73
CA VAL A 37 -9.53 0.93 12.02
C VAL A 37 -10.77 1.50 12.67
N VAL A 38 -11.88 0.78 12.51
CA VAL A 38 -13.13 1.04 13.24
C VAL A 38 -13.16 0.13 14.46
N LYS A 39 -13.32 0.71 15.65
CA LYS A 39 -13.34 -0.01 16.92
C LYS A 39 -14.71 0.06 17.55
N CYS A 40 -15.29 -1.09 17.91
CA CYS A 40 -16.54 -1.10 18.67
C CYS A 40 -16.30 -0.54 20.09
N THR A 41 -17.06 0.48 20.48
CA THR A 41 -16.91 1.12 21.80
C THR A 41 -17.35 0.22 22.95
N LYS A 42 -18.20 -0.79 22.68
CA LYS A 42 -18.75 -1.69 23.69
C LYS A 42 -17.86 -2.90 24.01
N CYS A 43 -17.33 -3.58 23.00
CA CYS A 43 -16.53 -4.80 23.20
C CYS A 43 -15.07 -4.67 22.76
N GLY A 44 -14.68 -3.54 22.17
CA GLY A 44 -13.30 -3.28 21.74
C GLY A 44 -12.90 -3.95 20.42
N GLU A 45 -13.82 -4.65 19.74
CA GLU A 45 -13.52 -5.35 18.48
C GLU A 45 -13.02 -4.38 17.41
N LEU A 46 -11.98 -4.78 16.68
CA LEU A 46 -11.38 -4.03 15.60
C LEU A 46 -11.88 -4.52 14.24
N PHE A 47 -12.33 -3.59 13.41
CA PHE A 47 -12.79 -3.82 12.05
C PHE A 47 -11.82 -3.15 11.07
N PHE A 48 -11.20 -3.98 10.24
CA PHE A 48 -10.25 -3.57 9.20
C PHE A 48 -11.01 -3.45 7.88
N ASP A 49 -11.33 -2.22 7.51
CA ASP A 49 -12.00 -1.94 6.25
C ASP A 49 -11.02 -2.04 5.06
N LYS A 50 -11.49 -1.68 3.86
CA LYS A 50 -10.65 -1.70 2.67
C LYS A 50 -9.42 -0.79 2.81
N GLN A 51 -9.56 0.38 3.43
CA GLN A 51 -8.45 1.33 3.59
C GLN A 51 -7.40 0.77 4.56
N ALA A 52 -7.83 0.14 5.65
CA ALA A 52 -6.95 -0.53 6.60
C ALA A 52 -6.11 -1.62 5.92
N ASN A 53 -6.76 -2.49 5.16
CA ASN A 53 -6.11 -3.59 4.45
C ASN A 53 -5.15 -3.09 3.35
N GLU A 54 -5.58 -2.10 2.55
CA GLU A 54 -4.71 -1.49 1.53
C GLU A 54 -3.47 -0.84 2.14
N TYR A 55 -3.59 -0.24 3.34
CA TYR A 55 -2.47 0.33 4.08
C TYR A 55 -1.50 -0.75 4.58
N ILE A 56 -2.00 -1.82 5.21
CA ILE A 56 -1.17 -2.95 5.66
C ILE A 56 -0.41 -3.56 4.47
N ASP A 57 -1.11 -3.84 3.37
CA ASP A 57 -0.51 -4.40 2.15
C ASP A 57 0.59 -3.50 1.58
N LEU A 58 0.40 -2.18 1.61
CA LEU A 58 1.41 -1.22 1.17
C LEU A 58 2.67 -1.31 2.03
N ILE A 59 2.54 -1.31 3.35
CA ILE A 59 3.68 -1.37 4.28
C ILE A 59 4.43 -2.70 4.12
N ILE A 60 3.72 -3.83 3.97
CA ILE A 60 4.35 -5.13 3.72
C ILE A 60 5.10 -5.13 2.37
N LYS A 61 4.53 -4.55 1.31
CA LYS A 61 5.22 -4.42 0.01
C LYS A 61 6.48 -3.59 0.11
N ILE A 62 6.42 -2.45 0.80
CA ILE A 62 7.60 -1.59 1.04
C ILE A 62 8.68 -2.37 1.78
N PHE A 63 8.30 -3.17 2.78
CA PHE A 63 9.25 -3.99 3.53
C PHE A 63 9.93 -5.06 2.66
N ARG A 64 9.17 -5.77 1.82
CA ARG A 64 9.70 -6.76 0.87
C ARG A 64 10.61 -6.15 -0.18
N ALA A 65 10.38 -4.89 -0.54
CA ALA A 65 11.19 -4.12 -1.48
C ALA A 65 12.32 -3.32 -0.80
N ASP A 66 12.81 -3.77 0.36
CA ASP A 66 13.91 -3.15 1.12
C ASP A 66 13.72 -1.64 1.40
N GLY A 67 12.47 -1.25 1.66
CA GLY A 67 12.09 0.13 1.97
C GLY A 67 11.75 0.96 0.74
N ILE A 68 11.63 0.37 -0.45
CA ILE A 68 11.27 1.10 -1.67
C ILE A 68 9.77 1.00 -1.95
N GLU A 69 9.10 2.16 -1.96
CA GLU A 69 7.70 2.29 -2.36
C GLU A 69 7.60 2.62 -3.86
N ASN A 70 6.86 1.81 -4.60
CA ASN A 70 6.52 2.06 -5.99
C ASN A 70 5.31 3.02 -6.11
N ARG A 71 5.55 4.24 -6.59
CA ARG A 71 4.53 5.30 -6.74
C ARG A 71 3.98 5.46 -8.14
N ILE A 72 4.38 4.59 -9.08
CA ILE A 72 4.02 4.70 -10.50
C ILE A 72 2.51 4.77 -10.70
N LYS A 73 1.73 3.93 -10.00
CA LYS A 73 0.26 3.93 -10.09
C LYS A 73 -0.36 5.23 -9.58
N GLU A 74 0.17 5.76 -8.49
CA GLU A 74 -0.28 7.01 -7.86
C GLU A 74 -0.04 8.20 -8.80
N LEU A 75 1.21 8.34 -9.27
CA LEU A 75 1.63 9.43 -10.14
C LEU A 75 0.93 9.38 -11.49
N ALA A 76 0.83 8.21 -12.11
CA ALA A 76 0.06 8.03 -13.34
C ALA A 76 -1.39 8.51 -13.17
N LYS A 77 -2.04 8.18 -12.05
CA LYS A 77 -3.41 8.62 -11.77
C LYS A 77 -3.49 10.13 -11.60
N GLN A 78 -2.52 10.77 -10.94
CA GLN A 78 -2.44 12.23 -10.79
C GLN A 78 -2.30 12.95 -12.14
N LYS A 79 -1.59 12.33 -13.10
CA LYS A 79 -1.47 12.81 -14.48
C LYS A 79 -2.67 12.45 -15.38
N GLY A 80 -3.72 11.83 -14.83
CA GLY A 80 -4.90 11.41 -15.59
C GLY A 80 -4.64 10.24 -16.55
N LEU A 81 -3.53 9.51 -16.39
CA LEU A 81 -3.18 8.38 -17.24
C LEU A 81 -3.87 7.09 -16.77
N THR A 82 -4.65 6.50 -17.67
CA THR A 82 -5.25 5.19 -17.43
C THR A 82 -4.24 4.07 -17.71
N GLN A 83 -4.41 2.90 -17.08
CA GLN A 83 -3.61 1.72 -17.40
C GLN A 83 -3.67 1.33 -18.89
N LYS A 84 -4.80 1.59 -19.55
CA LYS A 84 -4.94 1.36 -20.99
C LYS A 84 -3.99 2.26 -21.77
N LYS A 85 -3.99 3.56 -21.46
CA LYS A 85 -3.16 4.54 -22.13
C LYS A 85 -1.67 4.27 -21.93
N ILE A 86 -1.27 3.91 -20.71
CA ILE A 86 0.11 3.52 -20.42
C ILE A 86 0.51 2.26 -21.19
N GLY A 87 -0.39 1.27 -21.27
CA GLY A 87 -0.18 0.08 -22.08
C GLY A 87 0.06 0.41 -23.55
N GLU A 88 -0.76 1.29 -24.13
CA GLU A 88 -0.59 1.79 -25.50
C GLU A 88 0.78 2.46 -25.69
N LEU A 89 1.17 3.36 -24.80
CA LEU A 89 2.45 4.09 -24.86
C LEU A 89 3.67 3.19 -24.66
N LEU A 90 3.54 2.09 -23.92
CA LEU A 90 4.59 1.08 -23.74
C LEU A 90 4.68 0.05 -24.88
N GLY A 91 4.02 0.29 -26.01
CA GLY A 91 4.07 -0.59 -27.17
C GLY A 91 2.93 -1.61 -27.23
N GLY A 92 1.74 -1.25 -26.73
CA GLY A 92 0.52 -2.06 -26.86
C GLY A 92 0.33 -3.13 -25.78
N LEU A 93 0.85 -2.90 -24.56
CA LEU A 93 0.63 -3.81 -23.43
C LEU A 93 -0.82 -3.79 -22.94
N THR A 94 -1.28 -4.92 -22.39
CA THR A 94 -2.63 -5.04 -21.84
C THR A 94 -2.77 -4.35 -20.48
N LYS A 95 -4.01 -3.96 -20.11
CA LYS A 95 -4.31 -3.45 -18.76
C LYS A 95 -3.83 -4.38 -17.65
N GLN A 96 -3.99 -5.69 -17.85
CA GLN A 96 -3.54 -6.70 -16.88
C GLN A 96 -2.02 -6.67 -16.71
N ARG A 97 -1.26 -6.53 -17.81
CA ARG A 97 0.20 -6.41 -17.74
C ARG A 97 0.63 -5.14 -17.00
N ILE A 98 -0.04 -4.02 -17.23
CA ILE A 98 0.23 -2.78 -16.47
C ILE A 98 -0.10 -2.94 -14.98
N SER A 99 -1.20 -3.63 -14.65
CA SER A 99 -1.53 -3.95 -13.26
C SER A 99 -0.46 -4.81 -12.59
N GLN A 100 0.13 -5.77 -13.30
CA GLN A 100 1.26 -6.56 -12.78
C GLN A 100 2.48 -5.68 -12.53
N ILE A 101 2.83 -4.77 -13.44
CA ILE A 101 3.95 -3.83 -13.27
C ILE A 101 3.74 -2.98 -12.01
N TYR A 102 2.53 -2.46 -11.78
CA TYR A 102 2.22 -1.64 -10.61
C TYR A 102 2.29 -2.38 -9.27
N ASN A 103 2.20 -3.71 -9.28
CA ASN A 103 2.20 -4.54 -8.08
C ASN A 103 3.45 -5.41 -7.97
N ALA A 104 4.42 -5.24 -8.86
CA ALA A 104 5.67 -5.99 -8.78
C ALA A 104 6.55 -5.42 -7.65
N ASP A 105 7.20 -6.31 -6.90
CA ASP A 105 8.15 -5.94 -5.84
C ASP A 105 9.40 -5.23 -6.41
N SER A 106 9.71 -5.47 -7.68
CA SER A 106 10.80 -4.84 -8.41
C SER A 106 10.44 -4.60 -9.87
N ILE A 107 11.06 -3.59 -10.48
CA ILE A 107 10.84 -3.21 -11.88
C ILE A 107 12.20 -3.11 -12.58
N ASP A 108 12.25 -3.60 -13.82
CA ASP A 108 13.43 -3.44 -14.69
C ASP A 108 13.73 -1.95 -14.93
N ILE A 109 15.00 -1.57 -14.84
CA ILE A 109 15.40 -0.16 -14.90
C ILE A 109 15.03 0.50 -16.24
N LYS A 110 15.08 -0.23 -17.36
CA LYS A 110 14.69 0.34 -18.68
C LYS A 110 13.19 0.59 -18.72
N LEU A 111 12.39 -0.29 -18.12
CA LEU A 111 10.96 -0.07 -17.98
C LEU A 111 10.66 1.12 -17.06
N ALA A 112 11.40 1.27 -15.96
CA ALA A 112 11.27 2.41 -15.07
C ALA A 112 11.53 3.75 -15.79
N TYR A 113 12.61 3.85 -16.58
CA TYR A 113 12.89 5.04 -17.39
C TYR A 113 11.77 5.34 -18.40
N LYS A 114 11.26 4.33 -19.11
CA LYS A 114 10.12 4.53 -20.03
C LYS A 114 8.87 5.03 -19.30
N LEU A 115 8.61 4.53 -18.10
CA LEU A 115 7.48 4.97 -17.29
C LEU A 115 7.69 6.40 -16.78
N ALA A 116 8.90 6.77 -16.41
CA ALA A 116 9.25 8.14 -16.01
C ALA A 116 8.98 9.12 -17.15
N ASP A 117 9.43 8.79 -18.36
CA ASP A 117 9.17 9.59 -19.57
C ASP A 117 7.67 9.72 -19.86
N ILE A 118 6.90 8.63 -19.73
CA ILE A 118 5.45 8.62 -19.99
C ILE A 118 4.67 9.41 -18.93
N ILE A 119 5.08 9.33 -17.66
CA ILE A 119 4.41 9.98 -16.53
C ILE A 119 4.88 11.44 -16.39
N GLU A 120 5.95 11.81 -17.10
CA GLU A 120 6.57 13.13 -17.04
C GLU A 120 7.00 13.47 -15.60
N GLU A 121 7.71 12.54 -14.97
CA GLU A 121 8.27 12.67 -13.62
C GLU A 121 9.71 12.15 -13.60
N PRO A 122 10.62 12.72 -12.79
CA PRO A 122 11.93 12.15 -12.53
C PRO A 122 11.83 10.69 -12.06
N ILE A 123 12.79 9.85 -12.44
CA ILE A 123 12.80 8.43 -12.06
C ILE A 123 12.86 8.26 -10.53
N GLU A 124 13.51 9.20 -9.85
CA GLU A 124 13.62 9.25 -8.39
C GLU A 124 12.26 9.47 -7.73
N ASP A 125 11.34 10.18 -8.39
CA ASP A 125 10.01 10.46 -7.83
C ASP A 125 9.05 9.28 -7.99
N LEU A 126 9.33 8.38 -8.94
CA LEU A 126 8.61 7.11 -9.09
C LEU A 126 8.81 6.15 -7.91
N PHE A 127 9.91 6.30 -7.17
CA PHE A 127 10.30 5.42 -6.08
C PHE A 127 10.58 6.21 -4.81
N LYS A 128 9.72 6.06 -3.80
CA LYS A 128 9.97 6.69 -2.50
C LYS A 128 10.73 5.73 -1.59
N LYS A 129 11.85 6.21 -1.04
CA LYS A 129 12.63 5.44 -0.07
C LYS A 129 12.13 5.70 1.35
N HIS A 130 11.85 4.62 2.07
CA HIS A 130 11.54 4.57 3.48
C HIS A 130 12.71 3.94 4.25
N LYS A 131 12.86 4.30 5.51
CA LYS A 131 13.86 3.70 6.40
C LYS A 131 13.26 2.48 7.08
N ILE A 132 13.93 1.35 6.93
CA ILE A 132 13.66 0.17 7.76
C ILE A 132 14.53 0.28 9.02
N ILE A 133 13.89 0.30 10.19
CA ILE A 133 14.54 0.39 11.49
C ILE A 133 14.30 -0.93 12.23
N GLN A 134 15.35 -1.56 12.73
CA GLN A 134 15.25 -2.74 13.57
C GLN A 134 15.40 -2.36 15.05
N ARG A 135 14.44 -2.78 15.90
CA ARG A 135 14.46 -2.61 17.36
C ARG A 135 13.79 -3.80 18.01
N ASP A 136 14.37 -4.34 19.08
CA ASP A 136 13.78 -5.46 19.86
C ASP A 136 13.32 -6.65 19.00
N ASN A 137 14.14 -7.07 18.03
CA ASN A 137 13.84 -8.12 17.03
C ASN A 137 12.63 -7.85 16.11
N LYS A 138 12.18 -6.60 16.04
CA LYS A 138 11.08 -6.14 15.20
C LYS A 138 11.57 -5.11 14.18
N TYR A 139 10.87 -5.03 13.06
CA TYR A 139 11.15 -4.12 11.94
C TYR A 139 10.06 -3.07 11.81
N TYR A 140 10.45 -1.81 11.63
CA TYR A 140 9.57 -0.65 11.52
C TYR A 140 9.88 0.10 10.21
N ILE A 141 8.85 0.68 9.58
CA ILE A 141 9.00 1.53 8.38
C ILE A 141 8.71 2.99 8.75
N ASN A 142 9.63 3.89 8.39
CA ASN A 142 9.54 5.35 8.63
C ASN A 142 9.87 6.17 7.38
#